data_AF-A0A4Y9XV30-F1
#
_entry.id   AF-A0A4Y9XV30-F1
#
_cell.length_a   1.000
_cell.length_b   1.000
_cell.length_c   1.000
_cell.angle_alpha   90.00
_cell.angle_beta   90.00
_cell.angle_gamma   90.00
#
_symmetry.space_group_name_H-M   'P 1'
#
loop_
_entity.id
_entity.type
_entity.pdbx_description
1 polymer ?
#
loop_
_entity_poly.entity_id
_entity_poly.type
_entity_poly.pdbx_seq_one_letter_code
_entity_poly.pdbx_strand_id
1 'polypeptide(L)'
;MSTHNGTHLTTSRINRLFRPLRAKCTALAEFFSPRSYKRPHVSVTYSHHSRPPSRTASTDYDAPPLAILQPPESLGSRIHFDRTSLENVQLSRKIYEVRDAFRSVVQAALGSDSTGPRNDALRIRSLAAMCASIIGEQVQAEIAARQDEAEDELEELYANIAADTQEELYEAVPLHYRSHTVISHALTLVLETCPHYPTILTALLEVCLSHNLTTESHNILHALLLESIRSSVSGSATCPLLHPAHSNYLTTLRATCCSRDYRSSANYHRLDNSTFTALLIGALSQSQVGRVDAWTSKPVARLARDLRAQDFPAFLHLCFGLAGDIVDADKLQARRRSKRKSLVPEPLEDKLRPRLAKWIKSALDHLVARASQAEGGNPDAVRAHEEAIHQTVDFLLHVSKTGLQLGPEPGSTKRPRAADGLICLATYCLASPALSTLPSCDQEAVAAFLRCCSPITETYGSLVGHLLTVPEHPEATSPFDFPLALSRAPSEDTTPQPTPPPVPRLTQTEAMQVLRRYARSLRAHRLYLLEASLWGNALRQIEDVILTGGLGGAYPFLPRRGAEAGEDLHALREELVGRVEGA
;
A
#
# COMPACT_ATOMS: atom_id res chain seq x y z
N MET A 1 21.75 -29.40 -12.53
CA MET A 1 20.60 -30.20 -13.01
C MET A 1 20.20 -31.14 -11.89
N SER A 2 19.03 -30.91 -11.28
CA SER A 2 18.36 -31.84 -10.34
C SER A 2 16.85 -31.53 -10.41
N THR A 3 16.27 -31.78 -11.57
CA THR A 3 14.85 -31.58 -11.88
C THR A 3 14.12 -32.92 -11.77
N HIS A 4 13.74 -33.31 -10.55
CA HIS A 4 12.86 -34.46 -10.30
C HIS A 4 11.60 -34.10 -9.49
N ASN A 5 11.25 -32.81 -9.38
CA ASN A 5 10.11 -32.37 -8.59
C ASN A 5 8.81 -32.42 -9.42
N GLY A 6 8.31 -33.62 -9.70
CA GLY A 6 7.00 -33.79 -10.36
C GLY A 6 6.77 -35.11 -11.07
N THR A 7 7.83 -35.89 -11.36
CA THR A 7 7.73 -37.16 -12.12
C THR A 7 6.85 -38.21 -11.44
N HIS A 8 6.59 -38.08 -10.15
CA HIS A 8 5.72 -38.98 -9.37
C HIS A 8 4.24 -38.57 -9.33
N LEU A 9 3.86 -37.42 -9.90
CA LEU A 9 2.51 -36.87 -9.88
C LEU A 9 1.66 -37.39 -11.05
N THR A 10 1.26 -38.66 -10.98
CA THR A 10 0.25 -39.23 -11.90
C THR A 10 -1.13 -38.65 -11.63
N THR A 11 -2.03 -38.63 -12.64
CA THR A 11 -3.41 -38.13 -12.51
C THR A 11 -4.16 -38.77 -11.34
N SER A 12 -4.07 -40.10 -11.18
CA SER A 12 -4.61 -40.83 -10.02
C SER A 12 -4.04 -40.33 -8.69
N ARG A 13 -2.73 -40.05 -8.60
CA ARG A 13 -2.14 -39.53 -7.36
C ARG A 13 -2.61 -38.11 -7.08
N ILE A 14 -2.71 -37.27 -8.11
CA ILE A 14 -3.24 -35.92 -8.02
C ILE A 14 -4.68 -35.97 -7.48
N ASN A 15 -5.55 -36.79 -8.06
CA ASN A 15 -6.94 -36.96 -7.59
C ASN A 15 -7.03 -37.38 -6.11
N ARG A 16 -6.14 -38.27 -5.64
CA ARG A 16 -6.06 -38.65 -4.22
C ARG A 16 -5.65 -37.49 -3.32
N LEU A 17 -4.75 -36.61 -3.78
CA LEU A 17 -4.33 -35.41 -3.05
C LEU A 17 -5.44 -34.36 -2.96
N PHE A 18 -6.23 -34.19 -4.02
CA PHE A 18 -7.32 -33.22 -4.06
C PHE A 18 -8.58 -33.64 -3.28
N ARG A 19 -8.84 -34.95 -3.12
CA ARG A 19 -10.00 -35.45 -2.35
C ARG A 19 -10.11 -34.86 -0.93
N PRO A 20 -9.08 -34.91 -0.06
CA PRO A 20 -9.17 -34.31 1.27
C PRO A 20 -9.30 -32.78 1.19
N LEU A 21 -8.60 -32.13 0.26
CA LEU A 21 -8.68 -30.67 0.09
C LEU A 21 -10.10 -30.23 -0.25
N ARG A 22 -10.74 -30.86 -1.25
CA ARG A 22 -12.14 -30.60 -1.62
C ARG A 22 -13.08 -30.77 -0.43
N ALA A 23 -12.98 -31.91 0.26
CA ALA A 23 -13.83 -32.19 1.42
C ALA A 23 -13.70 -31.12 2.53
N LYS A 24 -12.48 -30.63 2.79
CA LYS A 24 -12.25 -29.56 3.77
C LYS A 24 -12.75 -28.19 3.28
N CYS A 25 -12.56 -27.87 2.00
CA CYS A 25 -13.07 -26.63 1.41
C CYS A 25 -14.60 -26.59 1.46
N THR A 26 -15.28 -27.66 1.05
CA THR A 26 -16.74 -27.77 1.13
C THR A 26 -17.22 -27.67 2.57
N ALA A 27 -16.59 -28.37 3.52
CA ALA A 27 -16.96 -28.31 4.93
C ALA A 27 -16.80 -26.90 5.55
N LEU A 28 -15.84 -26.11 5.07
CA LEU A 28 -15.69 -24.70 5.44
C LEU A 28 -16.77 -23.84 4.77
N ALA A 29 -17.01 -23.99 3.47
CA ALA A 29 -18.04 -23.26 2.73
C ALA A 29 -19.45 -23.47 3.33
N GLU A 30 -19.78 -24.71 3.68
CA GLU A 30 -21.05 -25.06 4.33
C GLU A 30 -21.24 -24.40 5.70
N PHE A 31 -20.16 -24.07 6.39
CA PHE A 31 -20.23 -23.36 7.68
C PHE A 31 -20.75 -21.92 7.52
N PHE A 32 -20.50 -21.29 6.37
CA PHE A 32 -20.91 -19.92 6.06
C PHE A 32 -22.19 -19.83 5.25
N SER A 33 -22.63 -20.95 4.65
CA SER A 33 -23.87 -20.97 3.90
C SER A 33 -25.02 -20.65 4.86
N PRO A 34 -25.85 -19.62 4.58
CA PRO A 34 -27.01 -19.26 5.38
C PRO A 34 -28.12 -20.30 5.15
N ARG A 35 -27.82 -21.59 5.34
CA ARG A 35 -28.86 -22.57 5.57
C ARG A 35 -29.56 -22.09 6.81
N SER A 36 -30.83 -21.73 6.65
CA SER A 36 -31.75 -21.47 7.73
C SER A 36 -31.38 -22.42 8.85
N TYR A 37 -30.95 -21.89 10.00
CA TYR A 37 -31.09 -22.64 11.23
C TYR A 37 -32.59 -22.91 11.34
N LYS A 38 -33.08 -23.97 10.67
CA LYS A 38 -34.17 -24.79 11.15
C LYS A 38 -33.60 -25.36 12.43
N ARG A 39 -33.51 -24.52 13.46
CA ARG A 39 -33.51 -24.99 14.83
C ARG A 39 -34.68 -25.98 14.83
N PRO A 40 -34.51 -27.23 15.25
CA PRO A 40 -35.66 -28.02 15.60
C PRO A 40 -36.48 -27.12 16.52
N HIS A 41 -37.71 -26.79 16.09
CA HIS A 41 -38.60 -25.92 16.81
C HIS A 41 -39.05 -26.70 18.05
N VAL A 42 -38.15 -26.81 19.05
CA VAL A 42 -38.53 -27.28 20.37
C VAL A 42 -39.43 -26.18 20.90
N SER A 43 -40.73 -26.41 20.82
CA SER A 43 -41.73 -25.53 21.42
C SER A 43 -41.51 -25.59 22.93
N VAL A 44 -40.69 -24.68 23.44
CA VAL A 44 -40.66 -24.40 24.87
C VAL A 44 -41.92 -23.60 25.17
N THR A 45 -43.00 -24.32 25.45
CA THR A 45 -44.21 -23.77 26.06
C THR A 45 -43.87 -23.33 27.47
N TYR A 46 -43.39 -22.10 27.68
CA TYR A 46 -43.69 -21.26 28.86
C TYR A 46 -43.20 -19.82 28.62
N SER A 47 -44.13 -18.88 28.77
CA SER A 47 -43.99 -17.42 28.92
C SER A 47 -43.35 -16.58 27.81
N HIS A 48 -44.22 -16.00 26.99
CA HIS A 48 -44.00 -14.80 26.21
C HIS A 48 -43.70 -13.59 27.11
N HIS A 49 -42.55 -12.94 26.90
CA HIS A 49 -42.40 -11.49 27.07
C HIS A 49 -41.67 -10.95 25.84
N SER A 50 -42.47 -10.49 24.87
CA SER A 50 -42.01 -9.80 23.66
C SER A 50 -41.47 -8.43 24.03
N ARG A 51 -40.14 -8.31 24.18
CA ARG A 51 -39.47 -7.02 23.97
C ARG A 51 -39.12 -6.91 22.48
N PRO A 52 -39.44 -5.78 21.82
CA PRO A 52 -39.03 -5.57 20.44
C PRO A 52 -37.50 -5.57 20.37
N PRO A 53 -36.88 -6.15 19.33
CA PRO A 53 -35.44 -6.10 19.15
C PRO A 53 -35.06 -4.63 18.92
N SER A 54 -34.51 -3.98 19.95
CA SER A 54 -33.90 -2.67 19.82
C SER A 54 -32.72 -2.81 18.86
N ARG A 55 -32.89 -2.21 17.69
CA ARG A 55 -32.00 -2.27 16.53
C ARG A 55 -30.75 -1.39 16.69
N THR A 56 -30.28 -1.17 17.92
CA THR A 56 -29.23 -0.21 18.26
C THR A 56 -28.48 -0.70 19.49
N ALA A 57 -27.14 -0.79 19.40
CA ALA A 57 -26.17 -1.17 20.44
C ALA A 57 -25.67 -2.63 20.47
N SER A 58 -25.25 -3.18 19.32
CA SER A 58 -24.27 -4.28 19.27
C SER A 58 -23.02 -3.84 18.52
N THR A 59 -22.36 -2.78 18.98
CA THR A 59 -21.08 -2.29 18.42
C THR A 59 -19.89 -2.60 19.32
N ASP A 60 -20.11 -3.11 20.54
CA ASP A 60 -19.04 -3.23 21.55
C ASP A 60 -18.48 -4.66 21.72
N TYR A 61 -19.01 -5.66 21.03
CA TYR A 61 -18.56 -7.06 21.15
C TYR A 61 -18.15 -7.73 19.84
N ASP A 62 -18.23 -7.03 18.70
CA ASP A 62 -17.76 -7.62 17.44
C ASP A 62 -16.23 -7.59 17.37
N ALA A 63 -15.64 -8.76 17.15
CA ALA A 63 -14.22 -8.88 16.91
C ALA A 63 -13.82 -7.98 15.73
N PRO A 64 -12.63 -7.34 15.78
CA PRO A 64 -12.15 -6.51 14.67
C PRO A 64 -12.22 -7.28 13.34
N PRO A 65 -12.65 -6.65 12.23
CA PRO A 65 -12.98 -7.35 11.00
C PRO A 65 -11.79 -8.09 10.35
N LEU A 66 -10.56 -7.63 10.60
CA LEU A 66 -9.32 -8.27 10.12
C LEU A 66 -8.59 -9.02 11.26
N ALA A 67 -9.30 -9.39 12.33
CA ALA A 67 -8.73 -10.20 13.40
C ALA A 67 -8.38 -11.61 12.88
N ILE A 68 -7.14 -12.02 13.12
CA ILE A 68 -6.66 -13.36 12.78
C ILE A 68 -7.01 -14.29 13.95
N LEU A 69 -7.81 -15.32 13.67
CA LEU A 69 -8.12 -16.34 14.67
C LEU A 69 -6.86 -17.16 14.97
N GLN A 70 -6.61 -17.43 16.25
CA GLN A 70 -5.46 -18.24 16.64
C GLN A 70 -5.67 -19.72 16.31
N PRO A 71 -4.59 -20.51 16.16
CA PRO A 71 -4.66 -21.96 16.03
C PRO A 71 -5.46 -22.60 17.18
N PRO A 72 -6.20 -23.69 16.93
CA PRO A 72 -7.01 -24.35 17.96
C PRO A 72 -6.18 -24.83 19.15
N GLU A 73 -4.91 -25.17 18.92
CA GLU A 73 -3.95 -25.61 19.94
C GLU A 73 -3.67 -24.54 21.00
N SER A 74 -3.65 -23.26 20.63
CA SER A 74 -3.41 -22.17 21.58
C SER A 74 -4.69 -21.69 22.27
N LEU A 75 -5.86 -21.99 21.71
CA LEU A 75 -7.15 -21.57 22.25
C LEU A 75 -7.62 -22.42 23.43
N GLY A 76 -7.18 -23.67 23.54
CA GLY A 76 -7.67 -24.65 24.52
C GLY A 76 -7.49 -24.28 26.01
N SER A 77 -6.63 -23.31 26.34
CA SER A 77 -6.34 -22.91 27.73
C SER A 77 -7.12 -21.69 28.24
N ARG A 78 -7.86 -20.98 27.38
CA ARG A 78 -8.52 -19.69 27.73
C ARG A 78 -9.99 -19.58 27.31
N ILE A 79 -10.66 -20.71 27.04
CA ILE A 79 -12.05 -20.69 26.60
C ILE A 79 -12.95 -20.33 27.78
N HIS A 80 -13.32 -19.06 27.88
CA HIS A 80 -14.57 -18.68 28.52
C HIS A 80 -15.70 -19.31 27.69
N PHE A 81 -16.60 -20.06 28.34
CA PHE A 81 -17.73 -20.80 27.74
C PHE A 81 -18.82 -19.87 27.16
N ASP A 82 -18.43 -18.88 26.37
CA ASP A 82 -19.36 -18.11 25.55
C ASP A 82 -19.66 -18.87 24.24
N ARG A 83 -20.88 -18.76 23.75
CA ARG A 83 -21.32 -19.39 22.51
C ARG A 83 -20.51 -18.89 21.31
N THR A 84 -20.19 -17.59 21.31
CA THR A 84 -19.43 -16.94 20.23
C THR A 84 -17.99 -17.47 20.16
N SER A 85 -17.37 -17.74 21.31
CA SER A 85 -16.02 -18.29 21.38
C SER A 85 -15.97 -19.73 20.85
N LEU A 86 -17.00 -20.53 21.11
CA LEU A 86 -17.11 -21.89 20.59
C LEU A 86 -17.30 -21.92 19.06
N GLU A 87 -18.12 -21.02 18.52
CA GLU A 87 -18.29 -20.85 17.07
C GLU A 87 -16.96 -20.41 16.41
N ASN A 88 -16.23 -19.48 17.03
CA ASN A 88 -14.90 -19.04 16.57
C ASN A 88 -13.83 -20.15 16.63
N VAL A 89 -13.85 -21.01 17.64
CA VAL A 89 -12.95 -22.18 17.74
C VAL A 89 -13.26 -23.19 16.64
N GLN A 90 -14.54 -23.46 16.36
CA GLN A 90 -14.95 -24.35 15.26
C GLN A 90 -14.54 -23.79 13.90
N LEU A 91 -14.72 -22.48 13.69
CA LEU A 91 -14.28 -21.80 12.48
C LEU A 91 -12.76 -21.87 12.32
N SER A 92 -12.00 -21.53 13.37
CA SER A 92 -10.54 -21.63 13.37
C SER A 92 -10.09 -23.06 13.01
N ARG A 93 -10.67 -24.09 13.63
CA ARG A 93 -10.36 -25.49 13.33
C ARG A 93 -10.57 -25.81 11.85
N LYS A 94 -11.73 -25.45 11.27
CA LYS A 94 -12.02 -25.71 9.85
C LYS A 94 -11.04 -24.99 8.92
N ILE A 95 -10.68 -23.73 9.23
CA ILE A 95 -9.70 -22.96 8.46
C ILE A 95 -8.34 -23.65 8.46
N TYR A 96 -7.85 -24.06 9.64
CA TYR A 96 -6.55 -24.70 9.74
C TYR A 96 -6.52 -26.11 9.14
N GLU A 97 -7.65 -26.84 9.12
CA GLU A 97 -7.77 -28.09 8.38
C GLU A 97 -7.63 -27.87 6.86
N VAL A 98 -8.17 -26.78 6.29
CA VAL A 98 -7.95 -26.40 4.88
C VAL A 98 -6.49 -26.03 4.64
N ARG A 99 -5.88 -25.21 5.52
CA ARG A 99 -4.45 -24.87 5.46
C ARG A 99 -3.58 -26.12 5.41
N ASP A 100 -3.82 -27.08 6.30
CA ASP A 100 -2.99 -28.28 6.42
C ASP A 100 -3.20 -29.25 5.25
N ALA A 101 -4.42 -29.35 4.72
CA ALA A 101 -4.68 -30.07 3.48
C ALA A 101 -3.92 -29.45 2.31
N PHE A 102 -3.96 -28.12 2.16
CA PHE A 102 -3.21 -27.40 1.13
C PHE A 102 -1.69 -27.58 1.30
N ARG A 103 -1.16 -27.42 2.52
CA ARG A 103 0.25 -27.68 2.84
C ARG A 103 0.67 -29.10 2.46
N SER A 104 -0.19 -30.09 2.71
CA SER A 104 0.08 -31.48 2.33
C SER A 104 0.18 -31.65 0.81
N VAL A 105 -0.65 -30.95 0.04
CA VAL A 105 -0.55 -30.92 -1.44
C VAL A 105 0.77 -30.30 -1.88
N VAL A 106 1.15 -29.15 -1.31
CA VAL A 106 2.42 -28.46 -1.62
C VAL A 106 3.62 -29.35 -1.31
N GLN A 107 3.65 -29.99 -0.14
CA GLN A 107 4.71 -30.92 0.25
C GLN A 107 4.76 -32.15 -0.66
N ALA A 108 3.61 -32.68 -1.05
CA ALA A 108 3.55 -33.80 -1.99
C ALA A 108 4.03 -33.41 -3.40
N ALA A 109 3.80 -32.17 -3.82
CA ALA A 109 4.19 -31.68 -5.14
C ALA A 109 5.69 -31.30 -5.21
N LEU A 110 6.23 -30.68 -4.17
CA LEU A 110 7.62 -30.20 -4.12
C LEU A 110 8.61 -31.22 -3.50
N GLY A 111 8.11 -32.20 -2.77
CA GLY A 111 8.90 -33.12 -1.94
C GLY A 111 9.08 -32.63 -0.50
N SER A 112 9.29 -33.56 0.44
CA SER A 112 9.48 -33.30 1.88
C SER A 112 10.69 -32.42 2.19
N ASP A 113 11.71 -32.46 1.34
CA ASP A 113 13.00 -31.81 1.57
C ASP A 113 13.05 -30.37 1.04
N SER A 114 11.92 -29.88 0.53
CA SER A 114 11.81 -28.55 -0.09
C SER A 114 11.88 -27.37 0.88
N THR A 115 11.85 -27.62 2.19
CA THR A 115 11.96 -26.59 3.24
C THR A 115 13.40 -26.30 3.66
N GLY A 116 14.39 -27.04 3.13
CA GLY A 116 15.80 -26.75 3.35
C GLY A 116 16.22 -25.40 2.74
N PRO A 117 17.26 -24.74 3.27
CA PRO A 117 17.78 -23.50 2.71
C PRO A 117 18.34 -23.78 1.30
N ARG A 118 17.50 -23.65 0.28
CA ARG A 118 17.96 -23.65 -1.10
C ARG A 118 18.76 -22.37 -1.31
N ASN A 119 20.07 -22.51 -1.47
CA ASN A 119 20.96 -21.47 -2.02
C ASN A 119 20.66 -21.18 -3.51
N ASP A 120 19.46 -21.52 -3.99
CA ASP A 120 19.01 -21.19 -5.32
C ASP A 120 18.72 -19.68 -5.33
N ALA A 121 19.74 -18.91 -5.68
CA ALA A 121 19.58 -17.51 -6.10
C ALA A 121 18.36 -17.41 -7.01
N LEU A 122 17.49 -16.42 -6.75
CA LEU A 122 16.20 -16.13 -7.41
C LEU A 122 16.17 -16.56 -8.87
N ARG A 123 15.91 -17.84 -9.12
CA ARG A 123 15.95 -18.39 -10.47
C ARG A 123 14.59 -18.15 -11.06
N ILE A 124 14.54 -17.23 -12.03
CA ILE A 124 13.33 -16.96 -12.81
C ILE A 124 12.75 -18.30 -13.27
N ARG A 125 11.45 -18.53 -12.99
CA ARG A 125 10.74 -19.75 -13.40
C ARG A 125 10.87 -19.90 -14.93
N SER A 126 11.05 -21.12 -15.43
CA SER A 126 11.07 -21.34 -16.88
C SER A 126 9.70 -20.98 -17.47
N LEU A 127 9.68 -20.60 -18.75
CA LEU A 127 8.43 -20.30 -19.46
C LEU A 127 7.43 -21.46 -19.36
N ALA A 128 7.91 -22.70 -19.48
CA ALA A 128 7.07 -23.89 -19.36
C ALA A 128 6.50 -24.07 -17.93
N ALA A 129 7.27 -23.74 -16.88
CA ALA A 129 6.75 -23.74 -15.51
C ALA A 129 5.68 -22.66 -15.31
N MET A 130 5.86 -21.48 -15.90
CA MET A 130 4.84 -20.41 -15.88
C MET A 130 3.56 -20.85 -16.60
N CYS A 131 3.68 -21.44 -17.80
CA CYS A 131 2.53 -21.98 -18.54
C CYS A 131 1.82 -23.09 -17.75
N ALA A 132 2.57 -23.98 -17.11
CA ALA A 132 2.01 -25.04 -16.27
C ALA A 132 1.23 -24.49 -15.07
N SER A 133 1.70 -23.40 -14.44
CA SER A 133 0.95 -22.69 -13.39
C SER A 133 -0.34 -22.07 -13.92
N ILE A 134 -0.29 -21.43 -15.10
CA ILE A 134 -1.48 -20.83 -15.75
C ILE A 134 -2.52 -21.90 -16.07
N ILE A 135 -2.09 -23.04 -16.64
CA ILE A 135 -2.99 -24.18 -16.88
C ILE A 135 -3.67 -24.60 -15.58
N GLY A 136 -2.91 -24.68 -14.48
CA GLY A 136 -3.44 -25.01 -13.16
C GLY A 136 -4.50 -24.04 -12.66
N GLU A 137 -4.32 -22.74 -12.92
CA GLU A 137 -5.28 -21.69 -12.58
C GLU A 137 -6.60 -21.80 -13.37
N GLN A 138 -6.52 -22.27 -14.63
CA GLN A 138 -7.69 -22.36 -15.51
C GLN A 138 -8.47 -23.67 -15.40
N VAL A 139 -7.98 -24.67 -14.65
CA VAL A 139 -8.63 -26.00 -14.56
C VAL A 139 -10.09 -25.91 -14.11
N GLN A 140 -10.39 -25.10 -13.10
CA GLN A 140 -11.77 -24.98 -12.59
C GLN A 140 -12.69 -24.26 -13.57
N ALA A 141 -12.19 -23.20 -14.22
CA ALA A 141 -12.93 -22.46 -15.24
C ALA A 141 -13.27 -23.32 -16.46
N GLU A 142 -12.33 -24.15 -16.91
CA GLU A 142 -12.54 -25.08 -18.03
C GLU A 142 -13.54 -26.19 -17.67
N ILE A 143 -13.48 -26.72 -16.43
CA ILE A 143 -14.48 -27.68 -15.94
C ILE A 143 -15.88 -27.05 -15.96
N ALA A 144 -16.02 -25.82 -15.44
CA ALA A 144 -17.30 -25.12 -15.43
C ALA A 144 -17.81 -24.86 -16.84
N ALA A 145 -16.96 -24.39 -17.76
CA ALA A 145 -17.35 -24.12 -19.15
C ALA A 145 -17.89 -25.37 -19.87
N ARG A 146 -17.23 -26.52 -19.70
CA ARG A 146 -17.70 -27.78 -20.30
C ARG A 146 -18.94 -28.36 -19.62
N GLN A 147 -19.14 -28.07 -18.34
CA GLN A 147 -20.37 -28.44 -17.64
C GLN A 147 -21.56 -27.59 -18.13
N ASP A 148 -21.36 -26.29 -18.36
CA ASP A 148 -22.38 -25.40 -18.90
C ASP A 148 -22.78 -25.80 -20.34
N GLU A 149 -21.85 -26.32 -21.14
CA GLU A 149 -22.16 -26.86 -22.48
C GLU A 149 -23.00 -28.14 -22.44
N ALA A 150 -23.00 -28.86 -21.31
CA ALA A 150 -23.71 -30.13 -21.10
C ALA A 150 -25.01 -29.98 -20.29
N GLU A 151 -25.56 -28.75 -20.21
CA GLU A 151 -26.71 -28.35 -19.37
C GLU A 151 -27.94 -29.30 -19.43
N ASP A 152 -28.11 -30.07 -20.50
CA ASP A 152 -29.25 -30.99 -20.74
C ASP A 152 -29.02 -32.45 -20.29
N GLU A 153 -27.87 -32.81 -19.73
CA GLU A 153 -27.51 -34.21 -19.43
C GLU A 153 -27.62 -34.61 -17.93
N LEU A 154 -27.64 -35.91 -17.63
CA LEU A 154 -27.89 -36.48 -16.29
C LEU A 154 -26.78 -36.11 -15.26
N GLU A 155 -27.13 -35.99 -13.97
CA GLU A 155 -26.21 -35.61 -12.86
C GLU A 155 -24.94 -36.50 -12.75
N GLU A 156 -25.03 -37.78 -13.11
CA GLU A 156 -23.88 -38.71 -13.17
C GLU A 156 -22.86 -38.33 -14.25
N LEU A 157 -23.29 -37.65 -15.31
CA LEU A 157 -22.41 -37.23 -16.40
C LEU A 157 -21.56 -36.01 -16.01
N TYR A 158 -22.07 -35.09 -15.18
CA TYR A 158 -21.32 -33.92 -14.70
C TYR A 158 -20.06 -34.30 -13.91
N ALA A 159 -20.14 -35.35 -13.09
CA ALA A 159 -19.00 -35.84 -12.32
C ALA A 159 -17.94 -36.47 -13.22
N ASN A 160 -18.37 -37.15 -14.29
CA ASN A 160 -17.48 -37.73 -15.29
C ASN A 160 -16.81 -36.62 -16.12
N ILE A 161 -17.57 -35.62 -16.60
CA ILE A 161 -17.03 -34.47 -17.35
C ILE A 161 -15.93 -33.74 -16.56
N ALA A 162 -16.16 -33.50 -15.26
CA ALA A 162 -15.16 -32.84 -14.42
C ALA A 162 -13.89 -33.68 -14.25
N ALA A 163 -14.03 -35.01 -14.06
CA ALA A 163 -12.88 -35.91 -13.91
C ALA A 163 -12.10 -36.04 -15.22
N ASP A 164 -12.79 -36.21 -16.35
CA ASP A 164 -12.22 -36.41 -17.68
C ASP A 164 -11.50 -35.14 -18.15
N THR A 165 -12.12 -33.97 -18.00
CA THR A 165 -11.51 -32.67 -18.34
C THR A 165 -10.26 -32.42 -17.50
N GLN A 166 -10.32 -32.71 -16.20
CA GLN A 166 -9.17 -32.55 -15.33
C GLN A 166 -8.02 -33.50 -15.71
N GLU A 167 -8.34 -34.76 -16.03
CA GLU A 167 -7.35 -35.75 -16.48
C GLU A 167 -6.71 -35.35 -17.81
N GLU A 168 -7.50 -34.91 -18.78
CA GLU A 168 -7.04 -34.40 -20.07
C GLU A 168 -6.02 -33.26 -19.90
N LEU A 169 -6.36 -32.25 -19.09
CA LEU A 169 -5.48 -31.10 -18.84
C LEU A 169 -4.17 -31.51 -18.14
N TYR A 170 -4.23 -32.46 -17.20
CA TYR A 170 -3.01 -32.95 -16.54
C TYR A 170 -2.14 -33.81 -17.45
N GLU A 171 -2.73 -34.60 -18.34
CA GLU A 171 -1.99 -35.40 -19.31
C GLU A 171 -1.35 -34.52 -20.40
N ALA A 172 -1.96 -33.39 -20.75
CA ALA A 172 -1.36 -32.39 -21.63
C ALA A 172 -0.11 -31.71 -21.02
N VAL A 173 0.03 -31.68 -19.69
CA VAL A 173 1.20 -31.07 -19.01
C VAL A 173 2.32 -32.10 -18.84
N PRO A 174 3.56 -31.81 -19.29
CA PRO A 174 4.71 -32.66 -19.06
C PRO A 174 4.94 -32.96 -17.56
N LEU A 175 5.21 -34.22 -17.23
CA LEU A 175 5.34 -34.73 -15.85
C LEU A 175 6.22 -33.85 -14.93
N HIS A 176 7.33 -33.33 -15.44
CA HIS A 176 8.27 -32.52 -14.67
C HIS A 176 7.78 -31.10 -14.34
N TYR A 177 6.69 -30.65 -14.97
CA TYR A 177 6.03 -29.37 -14.67
C TYR A 177 4.70 -29.53 -13.94
N ARG A 178 4.17 -30.76 -13.79
CA ARG A 178 2.87 -31.02 -13.13
C ARG A 178 2.82 -30.49 -11.69
N SER A 179 3.95 -30.41 -10.98
CA SER A 179 4.00 -29.83 -9.63
C SER A 179 3.50 -28.38 -9.60
N HIS A 180 3.87 -27.56 -10.58
CA HIS A 180 3.41 -26.18 -10.70
C HIS A 180 1.91 -26.10 -10.99
N THR A 181 1.41 -26.96 -11.87
CA THR A 181 -0.03 -27.06 -12.21
C THR A 181 -0.86 -27.51 -11.01
N VAL A 182 -0.41 -28.52 -10.26
CA VAL A 182 -1.09 -29.04 -9.06
C VAL A 182 -1.18 -27.98 -7.97
N ILE A 183 -0.10 -27.26 -7.70
CA ILE A 183 -0.08 -26.21 -6.67
C ILE A 183 -1.01 -25.05 -7.06
N SER A 184 -0.93 -24.58 -8.30
CA SER A 184 -1.78 -23.49 -8.79
C SER A 184 -3.28 -23.87 -8.78
N HIS A 185 -3.61 -25.08 -9.23
CA HIS A 185 -4.97 -25.61 -9.19
C HIS A 185 -5.49 -25.78 -7.75
N ALA A 186 -4.66 -26.28 -6.83
CA ALA A 186 -5.05 -26.43 -5.43
C ALA A 186 -5.35 -25.08 -4.78
N LEU A 187 -4.55 -24.05 -5.07
CA LEU A 187 -4.83 -22.70 -4.56
C LEU A 187 -6.12 -22.14 -5.15
N THR A 188 -6.30 -22.25 -6.47
CA THR A 188 -7.51 -21.76 -7.17
C THR A 188 -8.76 -22.40 -6.60
N LEU A 189 -8.76 -23.73 -6.41
CA LEU A 189 -9.85 -24.46 -5.77
C LEU A 189 -10.18 -23.90 -4.38
N VAL A 190 -9.18 -23.60 -3.55
CA VAL A 190 -9.40 -23.05 -2.20
C VAL A 190 -10.00 -21.65 -2.30
N LEU A 191 -9.48 -20.79 -3.19
CA LEU A 191 -9.95 -19.42 -3.37
C LEU A 191 -11.37 -19.36 -3.97
N GLU A 192 -11.76 -20.29 -4.84
CA GLU A 192 -13.10 -20.32 -5.43
C GLU A 192 -14.15 -20.97 -4.51
N THR A 193 -13.75 -22.00 -3.74
CA THR A 193 -14.70 -22.75 -2.91
C THR A 193 -14.88 -22.12 -1.52
N CYS A 194 -13.80 -21.62 -0.91
CA CYS A 194 -13.85 -21.12 0.46
C CYS A 194 -14.19 -19.62 0.51
N PRO A 195 -14.92 -19.16 1.53
CA PRO A 195 -15.07 -17.73 1.76
C PRO A 195 -13.71 -17.10 2.09
N HIS A 196 -13.48 -15.90 1.56
CA HIS A 196 -12.22 -15.14 1.67
C HIS A 196 -12.05 -14.53 3.06
N TYR A 197 -12.02 -15.35 4.10
CA TYR A 197 -11.81 -14.85 5.46
C TYR A 197 -10.33 -14.46 5.68
N PRO A 198 -10.01 -13.32 6.31
CA PRO A 198 -8.61 -12.88 6.47
C PRO A 198 -7.69 -13.91 7.13
N THR A 199 -8.21 -14.74 8.03
CA THR A 199 -7.43 -15.80 8.68
C THR A 199 -7.02 -16.91 7.71
N ILE A 200 -7.92 -17.38 6.83
CA ILE A 200 -7.56 -18.43 5.86
C ILE A 200 -6.52 -17.91 4.87
N LEU A 201 -6.71 -16.69 4.34
CA LEU A 201 -5.78 -16.09 3.41
C LEU A 201 -4.41 -15.87 4.04
N THR A 202 -4.35 -15.38 5.29
CA THR A 202 -3.08 -15.22 6.01
C THR A 202 -2.40 -16.59 6.24
N ALA A 203 -3.17 -17.60 6.65
CA ALA A 203 -2.64 -18.95 6.88
C ALA A 203 -2.10 -19.61 5.60
N LEU A 204 -2.76 -19.41 4.46
CA LEU A 204 -2.29 -19.89 3.15
C LEU A 204 -1.06 -19.11 2.69
N LEU A 205 -1.03 -17.79 2.90
CA LEU A 205 0.12 -16.94 2.57
C LEU A 205 1.37 -17.41 3.31
N GLU A 206 1.26 -17.75 4.59
CA GLU A 206 2.39 -18.32 5.35
C GLU A 206 2.93 -19.61 4.71
N VAL A 207 2.05 -20.50 4.23
CA VAL A 207 2.46 -21.74 3.52
C VAL A 207 3.15 -21.41 2.20
N CYS A 208 2.62 -20.48 1.41
CA CYS A 208 3.22 -20.08 0.15
C CYS A 208 4.60 -19.43 0.34
N LEU A 209 4.75 -18.56 1.35
CA LEU A 209 6.03 -17.94 1.68
C LEU A 209 7.04 -18.96 2.21
N SER A 210 6.61 -19.96 3.01
CA SER A 210 7.51 -21.00 3.53
C SER A 210 8.03 -21.96 2.46
N HIS A 211 7.32 -22.07 1.33
CA HIS A 211 7.67 -22.96 0.22
C HIS A 211 8.16 -22.22 -1.04
N ASN A 212 8.45 -20.92 -0.96
CA ASN A 212 8.90 -20.10 -2.10
C ASN A 212 7.94 -20.13 -3.30
N LEU A 213 6.64 -20.11 -3.02
CA LEU A 213 5.57 -20.06 -4.01
C LEU A 213 5.25 -18.61 -4.37
N THR A 214 6.10 -17.97 -5.16
CA THR A 214 6.02 -16.54 -5.51
C THR A 214 4.67 -16.15 -6.14
N THR A 215 4.28 -16.77 -7.26
CA THR A 215 3.02 -16.47 -7.96
C THR A 215 1.80 -16.66 -7.05
N GLU A 216 1.81 -17.75 -6.31
CA GLU A 216 0.72 -18.14 -5.41
C GLU A 216 0.61 -17.18 -4.22
N SER A 217 1.75 -16.76 -3.66
CA SER A 217 1.79 -15.74 -2.60
C SER A 217 1.29 -14.37 -3.10
N HIS A 218 1.55 -14.01 -4.37
CA HIS A 218 1.00 -12.77 -4.96
C HIS A 218 -0.52 -12.84 -5.06
N ASN A 219 -1.08 -13.95 -5.54
CA ASN A 219 -2.53 -14.13 -5.68
C ASN A 219 -3.24 -14.08 -4.32
N ILE A 220 -2.70 -14.76 -3.30
CA ILE A 220 -3.25 -14.73 -1.95
C ILE A 220 -3.14 -13.33 -1.33
N LEU A 221 -1.98 -12.68 -1.46
CA LEU A 221 -1.78 -11.34 -0.92
C LEU A 221 -2.74 -10.34 -1.58
N HIS A 222 -2.92 -10.43 -2.90
CA HIS A 222 -3.88 -9.59 -3.62
C HIS A 222 -5.33 -9.84 -3.15
N ALA A 223 -5.75 -11.11 -2.99
CA ALA A 223 -7.07 -11.44 -2.45
C ALA A 223 -7.25 -10.91 -1.00
N LEU A 224 -6.23 -11.05 -0.16
CA LEU A 224 -6.24 -10.54 1.21
C LEU A 224 -6.37 -9.01 1.26
N LEU A 225 -5.66 -8.31 0.38
CA LEU A 225 -5.73 -6.86 0.26
C LEU A 225 -7.11 -6.42 -0.24
N LEU A 226 -7.68 -7.11 -1.24
CA LEU A 226 -9.05 -6.87 -1.69
C LEU A 226 -10.08 -7.03 -0.57
N GLU A 227 -9.99 -8.10 0.22
CA GLU A 227 -10.89 -8.31 1.36
C GLU A 227 -10.72 -7.25 2.45
N SER A 228 -9.48 -6.77 2.65
CA SER A 228 -9.24 -5.69 3.62
C SER A 228 -9.88 -4.35 3.20
N ILE A 229 -10.11 -4.15 1.90
CA ILE A 229 -10.64 -2.91 1.32
C ILE A 229 -12.16 -2.98 1.12
N ARG A 230 -12.67 -4.12 0.66
CA ARG A 230 -14.08 -4.29 0.31
C ARG A 230 -14.95 -4.28 1.57
N SER A 231 -16.03 -3.50 1.53
CA SER A 231 -17.05 -3.53 2.59
C SER A 231 -17.73 -4.89 2.58
N SER A 232 -17.70 -5.59 3.71
CA SER A 232 -18.36 -6.89 3.86
C SER A 232 -19.88 -6.74 3.64
N VAL A 233 -20.46 -7.75 3.00
CA VAL A 233 -21.90 -7.87 2.70
C VAL A 233 -22.77 -7.83 3.99
N SER A 234 -22.16 -8.01 5.17
CA SER A 234 -22.85 -8.11 6.47
C SER A 234 -23.34 -6.77 7.07
N GLY A 235 -23.55 -5.73 6.26
CA GLY A 235 -24.34 -4.54 6.67
C GLY A 235 -23.56 -3.36 7.26
N SER A 236 -22.23 -3.48 7.43
CA SER A 236 -21.38 -2.32 7.72
C SER A 236 -20.81 -1.76 6.42
N ALA A 237 -21.32 -0.60 5.98
CA ALA A 237 -20.90 0.07 4.74
C ALA A 237 -19.45 0.61 4.77
N THR A 238 -18.68 0.32 5.82
CA THR A 238 -17.33 0.86 6.03
C THR A 238 -16.25 -0.13 5.59
N CYS A 239 -15.18 0.42 5.02
CA CYS A 239 -13.97 -0.32 4.67
C CYS A 239 -13.33 -0.94 5.93
N PRO A 240 -13.04 -2.25 5.98
CA PRO A 240 -12.44 -2.91 7.15
C PRO A 240 -11.13 -2.27 7.64
N LEU A 241 -10.30 -1.75 6.72
CA LEU A 241 -9.07 -1.02 7.06
C LEU A 241 -9.29 0.25 7.90
N LEU A 242 -10.50 0.81 7.91
CA LEU A 242 -10.80 1.99 8.73
C LEU A 242 -10.95 1.67 10.22
N HIS A 243 -11.12 0.39 10.57
CA HIS A 243 -11.28 0.00 11.97
C HIS A 243 -10.05 0.40 12.80
N PRO A 244 -10.20 1.04 13.98
CA PRO A 244 -9.09 1.61 14.75
C PRO A 244 -8.03 0.57 15.15
N ALA A 245 -8.45 -0.67 15.41
CA ALA A 245 -7.53 -1.78 15.73
C ALA A 245 -6.58 -2.15 14.58
N HIS A 246 -6.89 -1.77 13.34
CA HIS A 246 -6.11 -2.14 12.15
C HIS A 246 -5.17 -1.05 11.67
N SER A 247 -4.94 -0.01 12.49
CA SER A 247 -4.07 1.12 12.12
C SER A 247 -2.65 0.74 11.70
N ASN A 248 -2.11 -0.40 12.14
CA ASN A 248 -0.79 -0.94 11.76
C ASN A 248 -0.87 -2.16 10.82
N TYR A 249 -2.06 -2.52 10.34
CA TYR A 249 -2.28 -3.78 9.62
C TYR A 249 -1.36 -3.94 8.40
N LEU A 250 -1.32 -2.93 7.50
CA LEU A 250 -0.52 -3.00 6.28
C LEU A 250 1.00 -3.01 6.55
N THR A 251 1.46 -2.29 7.57
CA THR A 251 2.88 -2.31 7.98
C THR A 251 3.26 -3.66 8.57
N THR A 252 2.38 -4.27 9.37
CA THR A 252 2.60 -5.64 9.90
C THR A 252 2.57 -6.66 8.76
N LEU A 253 1.61 -6.58 7.85
CA LEU A 253 1.50 -7.48 6.71
C LEU A 253 2.73 -7.39 5.80
N ARG A 254 3.21 -6.16 5.51
CA ARG A 254 4.48 -5.93 4.80
C ARG A 254 5.64 -6.56 5.55
N ALA A 255 5.75 -6.35 6.86
CA ALA A 255 6.84 -6.95 7.64
C ALA A 255 6.81 -8.50 7.56
N THR A 256 5.63 -9.12 7.60
CA THR A 256 5.49 -10.57 7.44
C THR A 256 5.90 -11.06 6.05
N CYS A 257 5.63 -10.28 5.00
CA CYS A 257 5.89 -10.66 3.61
C CYS A 257 7.32 -10.33 3.12
N CYS A 258 7.89 -9.24 3.63
CA CYS A 258 9.09 -8.61 3.10
C CYS A 258 10.27 -8.62 4.09
N SER A 259 10.02 -8.69 5.42
CA SER A 259 11.09 -8.59 6.42
C SER A 259 11.84 -9.90 6.62
N ARG A 260 13.15 -9.77 6.84
CA ARG A 260 14.07 -10.87 7.18
C ARG A 260 13.90 -11.37 8.62
N ASP A 261 13.37 -10.54 9.50
CA ASP A 261 13.52 -10.73 10.96
C ASP A 261 12.26 -11.30 11.63
N TYR A 262 11.14 -11.43 10.92
CA TYR A 262 9.85 -11.74 11.54
C TYR A 262 9.76 -13.16 12.11
N ARG A 263 10.53 -14.11 11.57
CA ARG A 263 10.73 -15.44 12.15
C ARG A 263 12.15 -15.86 11.84
N SER A 264 12.97 -16.15 12.85
CA SER A 264 14.39 -16.54 12.76
C SER A 264 14.70 -17.78 11.91
N SER A 265 13.74 -18.31 11.15
CA SER A 265 13.96 -19.36 10.17
C SER A 265 14.43 -18.72 8.86
N ALA A 266 15.67 -19.02 8.48
CA ALA A 266 16.35 -18.54 7.28
C ALA A 266 15.69 -18.93 5.93
N ASN A 267 14.47 -19.48 5.92
CA ASN A 267 13.89 -20.22 4.80
C ASN A 267 12.62 -19.59 4.19
N TYR A 268 12.21 -18.39 4.61
CA TYR A 268 11.03 -17.72 4.02
C TYR A 268 11.39 -16.94 2.76
N HIS A 269 10.58 -17.13 1.71
CA HIS A 269 10.59 -16.30 0.51
C HIS A 269 10.34 -14.84 0.86
N ARG A 270 11.08 -13.94 0.22
CA ARG A 270 10.91 -12.49 0.40
C ARG A 270 10.19 -11.90 -0.78
N LEU A 271 9.05 -11.29 -0.52
CA LEU A 271 8.43 -10.39 -1.49
C LEU A 271 9.19 -9.06 -1.45
N ASP A 272 9.49 -8.53 -2.63
CA ASP A 272 10.03 -7.18 -2.73
C ASP A 272 8.96 -6.15 -2.35
N ASN A 273 9.37 -5.01 -1.79
CA ASN A 273 8.46 -3.93 -1.42
C ASN A 273 7.77 -3.35 -2.64
N SER A 274 8.46 -3.32 -3.80
CA SER A 274 7.88 -2.88 -5.06
C SER A 274 6.67 -3.76 -5.45
N THR A 275 6.83 -5.08 -5.38
CA THR A 275 5.78 -6.06 -5.65
C THR A 275 4.63 -5.96 -4.65
N PHE A 276 4.93 -5.87 -3.35
CA PHE A 276 3.91 -5.65 -2.32
C PHE A 276 3.08 -4.40 -2.60
N THR A 277 3.75 -3.30 -2.97
CA THR A 277 3.10 -2.03 -3.27
C THR A 277 2.27 -2.11 -4.54
N ALA A 278 2.77 -2.76 -5.60
CA ALA A 278 2.04 -2.98 -6.84
C ALA A 278 0.74 -3.79 -6.61
N LEU A 279 0.80 -4.84 -5.79
CA LEU A 279 -0.38 -5.65 -5.42
C LEU A 279 -1.39 -4.83 -4.61
N LEU A 280 -0.92 -3.98 -3.69
CA LEU A 280 -1.79 -3.06 -2.94
C LEU A 280 -2.48 -2.04 -3.85
N ILE A 281 -1.75 -1.43 -4.78
CA ILE A 281 -2.32 -0.52 -5.77
C ILE A 281 -3.35 -1.24 -6.62
N GLY A 282 -3.03 -2.44 -7.11
CA GLY A 282 -3.96 -3.29 -7.86
C GLY A 282 -5.26 -3.53 -7.11
N ALA A 283 -5.18 -3.88 -5.82
CA ALA A 283 -6.36 -4.09 -4.98
C ALA A 283 -7.16 -2.80 -4.73
N LEU A 284 -6.47 -1.67 -4.51
CA LEU A 284 -7.09 -0.35 -4.33
C LEU A 284 -7.84 0.11 -5.59
N SER A 285 -7.22 -0.02 -6.77
CA SER A 285 -7.81 0.37 -8.05
C SER A 285 -8.97 -0.54 -8.47
N GLN A 286 -8.93 -1.83 -8.13
CA GLN A 286 -10.02 -2.77 -8.42
C GLN A 286 -11.24 -2.61 -7.50
N SER A 287 -11.05 -2.13 -6.26
CA SER A 287 -12.18 -1.94 -5.36
C SER A 287 -13.01 -0.75 -5.83
N GLN A 288 -14.26 -0.98 -6.24
CA GLN A 288 -15.16 0.13 -6.58
C GLN A 288 -15.77 0.77 -5.33
N VAL A 289 -16.04 -0.03 -4.29
CA VAL A 289 -16.68 0.38 -3.04
C VAL A 289 -15.61 0.51 -1.95
N GLY A 290 -15.59 1.62 -1.21
CA GLY A 290 -14.61 1.84 -0.13
C GLY A 290 -13.21 2.24 -0.58
N ARG A 291 -12.97 2.43 -1.89
CA ARG A 291 -11.68 2.83 -2.47
C ARG A 291 -11.10 4.10 -1.86
N VAL A 292 -11.90 5.17 -1.87
CA VAL A 292 -11.49 6.49 -1.36
C VAL A 292 -11.16 6.40 0.13
N ASP A 293 -11.98 5.66 0.87
CA ASP A 293 -11.79 5.43 2.29
C ASP A 293 -10.52 4.66 2.57
N ALA A 294 -10.20 3.63 1.77
CA ALA A 294 -8.97 2.88 1.88
C ALA A 294 -7.72 3.74 1.62
N TRP A 295 -7.70 4.55 0.55
CA TRP A 295 -6.59 5.46 0.26
C TRP A 295 -6.33 6.49 1.37
N THR A 296 -7.42 6.99 1.95
CA THR A 296 -7.38 8.00 3.02
C THR A 296 -7.22 7.41 4.41
N SER A 297 -7.23 6.07 4.53
CA SER A 297 -7.12 5.35 5.78
C SER A 297 -5.77 5.57 6.50
N LYS A 298 -5.79 5.38 7.81
CA LYS A 298 -4.60 5.43 8.68
C LYS A 298 -3.57 4.34 8.35
N PRO A 299 -3.94 3.07 8.05
CA PRO A 299 -2.98 2.04 7.66
C PRO A 299 -2.19 2.39 6.40
N VAL A 300 -2.86 2.87 5.35
CA VAL A 300 -2.19 3.31 4.11
C VAL A 300 -1.29 4.52 4.38
N ALA A 301 -1.70 5.43 5.29
CA ALA A 301 -0.87 6.56 5.70
C ALA A 301 0.43 6.12 6.38
N ARG A 302 0.34 5.14 7.28
CA ARG A 302 1.50 4.61 8.01
C ARG A 302 2.41 3.84 7.08
N LEU A 303 1.86 2.99 6.22
CA LEU A 303 2.63 2.28 5.20
C LEU A 303 3.39 3.26 4.29
N ALA A 304 2.73 4.31 3.79
CA ALA A 304 3.39 5.30 2.95
C ALA A 304 4.59 5.97 3.64
N ARG A 305 4.47 6.32 4.93
CA ARG A 305 5.58 6.89 5.71
C ARG A 305 6.71 5.90 5.91
N ASP A 306 6.37 4.64 6.18
CA ASP A 306 7.31 3.55 6.39
C ASP A 306 8.09 3.22 5.10
N LEU A 307 7.39 3.13 3.96
CA LEU A 307 8.00 2.99 2.64
C LEU A 307 8.91 4.18 2.35
N ARG A 308 8.47 5.42 2.56
CA ARG A 308 9.34 6.60 2.32
C ARG A 308 10.65 6.55 3.13
N ALA A 309 10.63 5.98 4.33
CA ALA A 309 11.81 5.88 5.18
C ALA A 309 12.74 4.74 4.74
N GLN A 310 12.19 3.60 4.32
CA GLN A 310 12.95 2.37 4.06
C GLN A 310 13.22 2.09 2.57
N ASP A 311 12.27 2.44 1.71
CA ASP A 311 12.20 2.12 0.29
C ASP A 311 11.46 3.23 -0.48
N PHE A 312 12.22 4.27 -0.83
CA PHE A 312 11.72 5.45 -1.54
C PHE A 312 11.06 5.13 -2.91
N PRO A 313 11.60 4.24 -3.77
CA PRO A 313 10.91 3.92 -5.03
C PRO A 313 9.56 3.24 -4.82
N ALA A 314 9.41 2.36 -3.83
CA ALA A 314 8.11 1.80 -3.49
C ALA A 314 7.12 2.87 -3.01
N PHE A 315 7.58 3.87 -2.24
CA PHE A 315 6.74 5.03 -1.88
C PHE A 315 6.28 5.86 -3.09
N LEU A 316 7.17 6.11 -4.06
CA LEU A 316 6.79 6.79 -5.30
C LEU A 316 5.82 5.97 -6.14
N HIS A 317 5.97 4.64 -6.16
CA HIS A 317 4.99 3.74 -6.79
C HIS A 317 3.61 3.86 -6.15
N LEU A 318 3.53 4.00 -4.82
CA LEU A 318 2.27 4.28 -4.13
C LEU A 318 1.65 5.64 -4.54
N CYS A 319 2.49 6.67 -4.75
CA CYS A 319 2.05 7.97 -5.27
C CYS A 319 1.53 7.86 -6.71
N PHE A 320 2.17 7.04 -7.55
CA PHE A 320 1.72 6.71 -8.90
C PHE A 320 0.33 6.10 -8.90
N GLY A 321 0.08 5.08 -8.06
CA GLY A 321 -1.22 4.43 -7.96
C GLY A 321 -2.33 5.41 -7.58
N LEU A 322 -2.06 6.28 -6.60
CA LEU A 322 -3.02 7.31 -6.19
C LEU A 322 -3.28 8.34 -7.30
N ALA A 323 -2.25 8.75 -8.04
CA ALA A 323 -2.40 9.65 -9.18
C ALA A 323 -3.24 9.03 -10.31
N GLY A 324 -3.02 7.74 -10.62
CA GLY A 324 -3.81 6.99 -11.59
C GLY A 324 -5.29 6.92 -11.21
N ASP A 325 -5.58 6.59 -9.95
CA ASP A 325 -6.95 6.51 -9.43
C ASP A 325 -7.68 7.87 -9.48
N ILE A 326 -6.99 8.99 -9.23
CA ILE A 326 -7.56 10.35 -9.37
C ILE A 326 -7.91 10.64 -10.83
N VAL A 327 -7.02 10.28 -11.76
CA VAL A 327 -7.26 10.53 -13.18
C VAL A 327 -8.40 9.69 -13.73
N ASP A 328 -8.52 8.43 -13.31
CA ASP A 328 -9.63 7.57 -13.71
C ASP A 328 -10.96 8.00 -13.09
N ALA A 329 -10.94 8.47 -11.84
CA ALA A 329 -12.04 9.16 -11.20
C ALA A 329 -12.51 10.39 -12.02
N ASP A 330 -11.59 11.29 -12.39
CA ASP A 330 -11.90 12.47 -13.19
C ASP A 330 -12.52 12.11 -14.55
N LYS A 331 -11.97 11.11 -15.24
CA LYS A 331 -12.52 10.61 -16.52
C LYS A 331 -13.94 10.07 -16.37
N LEU A 332 -14.21 9.31 -15.31
CA LEU A 332 -15.54 8.79 -15.01
C LEU A 332 -16.53 9.93 -14.69
N GLN A 333 -16.10 10.94 -13.94
CA GLN A 333 -16.92 12.12 -13.65
C GLN A 333 -17.22 12.94 -14.91
N ALA A 334 -16.23 13.18 -15.76
CA ALA A 334 -16.42 13.89 -17.03
C ALA A 334 -17.46 13.19 -17.93
N ARG A 335 -17.38 11.85 -18.03
CA ARG A 335 -18.37 11.02 -18.75
C ARG A 335 -19.77 11.11 -18.14
N ARG A 336 -19.89 11.20 -16.81
CA ARG A 336 -21.18 11.34 -16.11
C ARG A 336 -21.80 12.72 -16.29
N ARG A 337 -21.00 13.80 -16.21
CA ARG A 337 -21.46 15.19 -16.40
C ARG A 337 -22.05 15.42 -17.80
N SER A 338 -21.49 14.76 -18.82
CA SER A 338 -22.05 14.80 -20.18
C SER A 338 -23.47 14.23 -20.27
N LYS A 339 -23.83 13.26 -19.42
CA LYS A 339 -25.11 12.54 -19.48
C LYS A 339 -26.22 13.09 -18.57
N ARG A 340 -25.89 13.80 -17.48
CA ARG A 340 -26.89 14.30 -16.50
C ARG A 340 -26.76 15.82 -16.29
N LYS A 341 -27.77 16.56 -16.76
CA LYS A 341 -27.91 18.02 -16.58
C LYS A 341 -28.36 18.46 -15.18
N SER A 342 -28.64 17.55 -14.24
CA SER A 342 -29.23 17.92 -12.95
C SER A 342 -28.79 16.97 -11.83
N LEU A 343 -28.46 17.58 -10.70
CA LEU A 343 -27.86 17.05 -9.47
C LEU A 343 -26.34 16.81 -9.55
N VAL A 344 -25.60 17.65 -8.82
CA VAL A 344 -24.16 17.56 -8.55
C VAL A 344 -24.00 16.85 -7.21
N PRO A 345 -23.67 15.56 -7.16
CA PRO A 345 -23.18 14.94 -5.93
C PRO A 345 -21.78 15.51 -5.64
N GLU A 346 -21.53 15.88 -4.39
CA GLU A 346 -20.19 16.19 -3.90
C GLU A 346 -19.29 14.96 -4.13
N PRO A 347 -18.24 15.05 -4.94
CA PRO A 347 -17.44 13.90 -5.28
C PRO A 347 -16.59 13.50 -4.07
N LEU A 348 -16.92 12.35 -3.46
CA LEU A 348 -16.12 11.70 -2.42
C LEU A 348 -14.62 11.64 -2.75
N GLU A 349 -14.29 11.61 -4.04
CA GLU A 349 -12.95 11.58 -4.63
C GLU A 349 -12.12 12.86 -4.35
N ASP A 350 -12.74 13.96 -3.91
CA ASP A 350 -12.06 15.20 -3.50
C ASP A 350 -11.10 15.01 -2.33
N LYS A 351 -11.21 13.91 -1.58
CA LYS A 351 -10.27 13.57 -0.50
C LYS A 351 -8.93 13.03 -0.99
N LEU A 352 -8.84 12.55 -2.24
CA LEU A 352 -7.63 11.94 -2.80
C LEU A 352 -6.56 12.98 -3.16
N ARG A 353 -6.95 14.12 -3.73
CA ARG A 353 -5.99 15.18 -4.13
C ARG A 353 -5.21 15.76 -2.96
N PRO A 354 -5.83 16.17 -1.83
CA PRO A 354 -5.08 16.66 -0.67
C PRO A 354 -4.18 15.59 -0.07
N ARG A 355 -4.55 14.31 -0.21
CA ARG A 355 -3.73 13.18 0.22
C ARG A 355 -2.49 13.04 -0.64
N LEU A 356 -2.64 13.07 -1.97
CA LEU A 356 -1.53 13.05 -2.90
C LEU A 356 -0.61 14.26 -2.69
N ALA A 357 -1.16 15.46 -2.52
CA ALA A 357 -0.40 16.67 -2.23
C ALA A 357 0.49 16.52 -0.98
N LYS A 358 -0.03 15.92 0.09
CA LYS A 358 0.75 15.62 1.31
C LYS A 358 1.88 14.63 1.06
N TRP A 359 1.67 13.62 0.21
CA TRP A 359 2.70 12.64 -0.12
C TRP A 359 3.76 13.21 -1.05
N ILE A 360 3.38 14.03 -2.04
CA ILE A 360 4.34 14.75 -2.88
C ILE A 360 5.20 15.69 -2.05
N LYS A 361 4.59 16.43 -1.11
CA LYS A 361 5.35 17.20 -0.13
C LYS A 361 6.33 16.31 0.64
N SER A 362 5.88 15.16 1.14
CA SER A 362 6.75 14.21 1.83
C SER A 362 7.89 13.66 0.97
N ALA A 363 7.69 13.52 -0.34
CA ALA A 363 8.73 13.16 -1.31
C ALA A 363 9.76 14.29 -1.42
N LEU A 364 9.31 15.54 -1.52
CA LEU A 364 10.18 16.72 -1.50
C LEU A 364 10.99 16.80 -0.20
N ASP A 365 10.34 16.61 0.97
CA ASP A 365 11.01 16.55 2.27
C ASP A 365 12.15 15.51 2.27
N HIS A 366 11.90 14.33 1.67
CA HIS A 366 12.88 13.26 1.59
C HIS A 366 14.08 13.65 0.71
N LEU A 367 13.83 14.24 -0.46
CA LEU A 367 14.90 14.68 -1.35
C LEU A 367 15.77 15.77 -0.72
N VAL A 368 15.14 16.75 -0.07
CA VAL A 368 15.86 17.82 0.66
C VAL A 368 16.72 17.22 1.76
N ALA A 369 16.19 16.30 2.57
CA ALA A 369 16.96 15.64 3.62
C ALA A 369 18.14 14.83 3.08
N ARG A 370 17.96 14.15 1.92
CA ARG A 370 19.04 13.40 1.24
C ARG A 370 20.11 14.33 0.67
N ALA A 371 19.73 15.48 0.13
CA ALA A 371 20.69 16.47 -0.36
C ALA A 371 21.60 16.98 0.77
N SER A 372 21.03 17.30 1.93
CA SER A 372 21.82 17.72 3.11
C SER A 372 22.77 16.63 3.60
N GLN A 373 22.41 15.35 3.47
CA GLN A 373 23.32 14.23 3.77
C GLN A 373 24.44 14.09 2.73
N ALA A 374 24.12 14.33 1.45
CA ALA A 374 25.08 14.27 0.35
C ALA A 374 26.12 15.41 0.41
N GLU A 375 25.73 16.59 0.90
CA GLU A 375 26.64 17.72 1.13
C GLU A 375 27.76 17.41 2.13
N GLY A 376 27.58 16.43 3.01
CA GLY A 376 28.62 15.91 3.90
C GLY A 376 29.76 15.16 3.18
N GLY A 377 29.72 15.04 1.85
CA GLY A 377 30.80 14.45 1.04
C GLY A 377 30.83 12.92 1.04
N ASN A 378 29.85 12.25 1.65
CA ASN A 378 29.77 10.79 1.63
C ASN A 378 29.32 10.31 0.22
N PRO A 379 30.14 9.54 -0.51
CA PRO A 379 29.81 9.08 -1.86
C PRO A 379 28.55 8.21 -1.92
N ASP A 380 28.27 7.42 -0.87
CA ASP A 380 27.06 6.60 -0.81
C ASP A 380 25.80 7.45 -0.62
N ALA A 381 25.92 8.55 0.14
CA ALA A 381 24.82 9.51 0.32
C ALA A 381 24.55 10.31 -0.96
N VAL A 382 25.61 10.68 -1.70
CA VAL A 382 25.51 11.32 -3.02
C VAL A 382 24.79 10.40 -4.00
N ARG A 383 25.22 9.13 -4.11
CA ARG A 383 24.58 8.15 -5.01
C ARG A 383 23.12 7.91 -4.64
N ALA A 384 22.81 7.77 -3.35
CA ALA A 384 21.43 7.61 -2.89
C ALA A 384 20.55 8.83 -3.22
N HIS A 385 21.12 10.04 -3.16
CA HIS A 385 20.41 11.26 -3.58
C HIS A 385 20.18 11.29 -5.10
N GLU A 386 21.18 10.95 -5.90
CA GLU A 386 21.07 10.86 -7.37
C GLU A 386 20.01 9.84 -7.79
N GLU A 387 20.02 8.65 -7.19
CA GLU A 387 19.03 7.61 -7.43
C GLU A 387 17.61 8.08 -7.06
N ALA A 388 17.46 8.75 -5.91
CA ALA A 388 16.17 9.32 -5.51
C ALA A 388 15.66 10.39 -6.49
N ILE A 389 16.57 11.19 -7.07
CA ILE A 389 16.24 12.15 -8.13
C ILE A 389 15.78 11.43 -9.39
N HIS A 390 16.47 10.37 -9.83
CA HIS A 390 16.07 9.58 -11.01
C HIS A 390 14.67 9.00 -10.86
N GLN A 391 14.41 8.33 -9.73
CA GLN A 391 13.10 7.75 -9.44
C GLN A 391 12.00 8.81 -9.37
N THR A 392 12.32 9.99 -8.84
CA THR A 392 11.38 11.12 -8.80
C THR A 392 11.07 11.67 -10.19
N VAL A 393 12.08 11.76 -11.06
CA VAL A 393 11.88 12.17 -12.46
C VAL A 393 11.03 11.16 -13.20
N ASP A 394 11.26 9.86 -13.05
CA ASP A 394 10.41 8.82 -13.63
C ASP A 394 8.94 8.96 -13.20
N PHE A 395 8.71 9.21 -11.90
CA PHE A 395 7.39 9.50 -11.37
C PHE A 395 6.76 10.75 -12.02
N LEU A 396 7.49 11.87 -12.10
CA LEU A 396 7.00 13.11 -12.73
C LEU A 396 6.67 12.92 -14.21
N LEU A 397 7.53 12.21 -14.95
CA LEU A 397 7.31 11.90 -16.36
C LEU A 397 6.11 10.99 -16.55
N HIS A 398 5.87 10.04 -15.64
CA HIS A 398 4.65 9.26 -15.69
C HIS A 398 3.40 10.13 -15.45
N VAL A 399 3.39 10.93 -14.38
CA VAL A 399 2.26 11.81 -14.06
C VAL A 399 2.00 12.81 -15.20
N SER A 400 3.05 13.27 -15.90
CA SER A 400 2.89 14.14 -17.06
C SER A 400 1.99 13.54 -18.14
N LYS A 401 2.08 12.21 -18.37
CA LYS A 401 1.30 11.47 -19.38
C LYS A 401 -0.17 11.34 -18.99
N THR A 402 -0.49 11.44 -17.71
CA THR A 402 -1.86 11.34 -17.22
C THR A 402 -2.59 12.69 -17.23
N GLY A 403 -1.85 13.80 -17.34
CA GLY A 403 -2.40 15.16 -17.40
C GLY A 403 -2.93 15.65 -16.05
N LEU A 404 -2.59 15.00 -14.94
CA LEU A 404 -3.07 15.35 -13.60
C LEU A 404 -2.77 16.82 -13.24
N GLN A 405 -1.64 17.35 -13.70
CA GLN A 405 -1.20 18.73 -13.50
C GLN A 405 -2.08 19.77 -14.22
N LEU A 406 -2.85 19.35 -15.24
CA LEU A 406 -3.74 20.22 -16.02
C LEU A 406 -5.19 20.18 -15.52
N GLY A 407 -5.51 19.25 -14.62
CA GLY A 407 -6.88 19.04 -14.14
C GLY A 407 -7.37 20.25 -13.34
N PRO A 408 -8.62 20.72 -13.57
CA PRO A 408 -9.19 21.80 -12.77
C PRO A 408 -9.36 21.31 -11.33
N GLU A 409 -8.54 21.83 -10.40
CA GLU A 409 -8.74 21.55 -8.98
C GLU A 409 -9.91 22.39 -8.44
N PRO A 410 -10.76 21.82 -7.56
CA PRO A 410 -11.84 22.56 -6.94
C PRO A 410 -11.27 23.78 -6.19
N GLY A 411 -11.87 24.95 -6.42
CA GLY A 411 -11.34 26.27 -6.03
C GLY A 411 -11.23 26.56 -4.52
N SER A 412 -11.15 25.54 -3.66
CA SER A 412 -10.87 25.73 -2.24
C SER A 412 -9.42 26.21 -2.06
N THR A 413 -9.25 27.50 -1.75
CA THR A 413 -7.95 28.13 -1.48
C THR A 413 -7.25 27.58 -0.24
N LYS A 414 -7.95 26.84 0.64
CA LYS A 414 -7.40 26.33 1.91
C LYS A 414 -6.80 24.93 1.82
N ARG A 415 -6.98 24.20 0.70
CA ARG A 415 -6.52 22.81 0.59
C ARG A 415 -5.22 22.74 -0.22
N PRO A 416 -4.23 21.93 0.22
CA PRO A 416 -3.00 21.76 -0.54
C PRO A 416 -3.32 21.11 -1.90
N ARG A 417 -2.86 21.75 -2.97
CA ARG A 417 -3.08 21.30 -4.34
C ARG A 417 -2.01 20.29 -4.76
N ALA A 418 -2.42 19.20 -5.39
CA ALA A 418 -1.46 18.20 -5.84
C ALA A 418 -0.56 18.76 -6.96
N ALA A 419 -1.13 19.57 -7.86
CA ALA A 419 -0.41 20.25 -8.93
C ALA A 419 0.73 21.14 -8.39
N ASP A 420 0.47 21.91 -7.33
CA ASP A 420 1.47 22.79 -6.73
C ASP A 420 2.65 21.99 -6.15
N GLY A 421 2.34 20.86 -5.49
CA GLY A 421 3.36 19.91 -5.02
C GLY A 421 4.21 19.34 -6.17
N LEU A 422 3.57 18.94 -7.27
CA LEU A 422 4.29 18.43 -8.45
C LEU A 422 5.20 19.48 -9.08
N ILE A 423 4.74 20.73 -9.16
CA ILE A 423 5.55 21.87 -9.66
C ILE A 423 6.76 22.11 -8.76
N CYS A 424 6.56 22.11 -7.43
CA CYS A 424 7.66 22.22 -6.46
C CYS A 424 8.68 21.09 -6.64
N LEU A 425 8.21 19.85 -6.74
CA LEU A 425 9.07 18.66 -6.88
C LEU A 425 9.86 18.69 -8.20
N ALA A 426 9.18 19.01 -9.31
CA ALA A 426 9.83 19.12 -10.62
C ALA A 426 10.84 20.28 -10.67
N THR A 427 10.53 21.42 -10.07
CA THR A 427 11.47 22.55 -9.97
C THR A 427 12.70 22.19 -9.14
N TYR A 428 12.51 21.45 -8.04
CA TYR A 428 13.61 20.95 -7.22
C TYR A 428 14.52 20.02 -8.02
N CYS A 429 13.96 19.03 -8.73
CA CYS A 429 14.72 18.13 -9.60
C CYS A 429 15.47 18.90 -10.70
N LEU A 430 14.83 19.86 -11.36
CA LEU A 430 15.44 20.67 -12.42
C LEU A 430 16.57 21.58 -11.92
N ALA A 431 16.55 21.96 -10.64
CA ALA A 431 17.62 22.79 -10.07
C ALA A 431 18.69 21.98 -9.33
N SER A 432 18.44 20.70 -9.06
CA SER A 432 19.37 19.79 -8.39
C SER A 432 20.66 19.60 -9.21
N PRO A 433 21.85 19.50 -8.58
CA PRO A 433 23.08 19.29 -9.34
C PRO A 433 23.11 17.88 -9.93
N ALA A 434 22.39 16.94 -9.31
CA ALA A 434 22.20 15.58 -9.79
C ALA A 434 21.46 15.52 -11.13
N LEU A 435 20.81 16.59 -11.60
CA LEU A 435 20.14 16.62 -12.90
C LEU A 435 21.10 16.26 -14.05
N SER A 436 22.39 16.64 -13.95
CA SER A 436 23.38 16.37 -14.99
C SER A 436 23.66 14.88 -15.21
N THR A 437 23.30 14.04 -14.24
CA THR A 437 23.43 12.57 -14.33
C THR A 437 22.30 11.93 -15.15
N LEU A 438 21.20 12.65 -15.37
CA LEU A 438 20.06 12.17 -16.15
C LEU A 438 20.29 12.32 -17.65
N PRO A 439 19.69 11.45 -18.49
CA PRO A 439 19.64 11.64 -19.93
C PRO A 439 19.07 13.01 -20.32
N SER A 440 19.63 13.65 -21.34
CA SER A 440 19.17 14.98 -21.80
C SER A 440 17.68 14.99 -22.19
N CYS A 441 17.15 13.88 -22.71
CA CYS A 441 15.73 13.75 -23.03
C CYS A 441 14.84 13.89 -21.79
N ASP A 442 15.26 13.36 -20.64
CA ASP A 442 14.49 13.40 -19.40
C ASP A 442 14.54 14.80 -18.79
N GLN A 443 15.69 15.47 -18.86
CA GLN A 443 15.83 16.87 -18.46
C GLN A 443 14.90 17.79 -19.26
N GLU A 444 14.88 17.62 -20.59
CA GLU A 444 13.98 18.36 -21.48
C GLU A 444 12.51 18.04 -21.21
N ALA A 445 12.19 16.78 -20.92
CA ALA A 445 10.84 16.34 -20.62
C ALA A 445 10.33 16.91 -19.28
N VAL A 446 11.18 17.02 -18.25
CA VAL A 446 10.84 17.70 -16.99
C VAL A 446 10.62 19.20 -17.23
N ALA A 447 11.46 19.84 -18.04
CA ALA A 447 11.24 21.24 -18.42
C ALA A 447 9.93 21.42 -19.21
N ALA A 448 9.61 20.50 -20.12
CA ALA A 448 8.35 20.50 -20.87
C ALA A 448 7.13 20.29 -19.96
N PHE A 449 7.25 19.41 -18.96
CA PHE A 449 6.23 19.24 -17.92
C PHE A 449 5.92 20.57 -17.23
N LEU A 450 6.96 21.30 -16.78
CA LEU A 450 6.80 22.60 -16.14
C LEU A 450 6.21 23.67 -17.07
N ARG A 451 6.52 23.66 -18.37
CA ARG A 451 5.92 24.59 -19.36
C ARG A 451 4.42 24.43 -19.49
N CYS A 452 3.91 23.22 -19.26
CA CYS A 452 2.48 22.93 -19.35
C CYS A 452 1.71 23.39 -18.10
N CYS A 453 2.40 23.74 -17.01
CA CYS A 453 1.77 24.13 -15.76
C CYS A 453 1.40 25.61 -15.75
N SER A 454 0.28 25.94 -15.11
CA SER A 454 -0.15 27.32 -14.84
C SER A 454 0.05 27.64 -13.35
N PRO A 455 1.21 28.17 -12.94
CA PRO A 455 1.45 28.47 -11.54
C PRO A 455 0.55 29.60 -11.03
N ILE A 456 0.19 29.52 -9.77
CA ILE A 456 -0.40 30.63 -9.01
C ILE A 456 0.65 31.20 -8.04
N THR A 457 0.35 32.33 -7.42
CA THR A 457 1.25 32.97 -6.44
C THR A 457 1.58 32.08 -5.23
N GLU A 458 0.75 31.08 -4.94
CA GLU A 458 0.91 30.18 -3.79
C GLU A 458 1.59 28.84 -4.15
N THR A 459 1.87 28.60 -5.44
CA THR A 459 2.35 27.30 -5.94
C THR A 459 3.63 26.84 -5.27
N TYR A 460 4.58 27.75 -5.01
CA TYR A 460 5.88 27.42 -4.44
C TYR A 460 5.93 27.35 -2.91
N GLY A 461 4.78 27.44 -2.22
CA GLY A 461 4.72 27.53 -0.76
C GLY A 461 5.41 26.38 -0.02
N SER A 462 5.38 25.16 -0.55
CA SER A 462 6.10 24.03 0.07
C SER A 462 7.62 24.12 -0.12
N LEU A 463 8.07 24.48 -1.34
CA LEU A 463 9.49 24.58 -1.67
C LEU A 463 10.16 25.75 -0.95
N VAL A 464 9.56 26.94 -1.01
CA VAL A 464 10.01 28.13 -0.27
C VAL A 464 9.90 27.86 1.24
N GLY A 465 8.84 27.18 1.66
CA GLY A 465 8.67 26.61 2.99
C GLY A 465 9.96 25.95 3.49
N HIS A 466 10.51 24.97 2.77
CA HIS A 466 11.75 24.29 3.20
C HIS A 466 12.98 25.18 3.31
N LEU A 467 13.07 26.24 2.52
CA LEU A 467 14.20 27.17 2.57
C LEU A 467 14.07 28.15 3.74
N LEU A 468 12.83 28.50 4.08
CA LEU A 468 12.48 29.52 5.06
C LEU A 468 11.83 28.95 6.33
N THR A 469 11.84 27.63 6.54
CA THR A 469 11.40 26.99 7.79
C THR A 469 12.53 26.16 8.37
N VAL A 470 12.68 26.25 9.68
CA VAL A 470 13.60 25.41 10.45
C VAL A 470 13.08 23.96 10.38
N PRO A 471 13.92 22.94 10.12
CA PRO A 471 13.52 21.57 10.38
C PRO A 471 13.16 21.48 11.86
N GLU A 472 11.89 21.20 12.20
CA GLU A 472 11.58 20.73 13.54
C GLU A 472 12.52 19.55 13.80
N HIS A 473 13.22 19.57 14.95
CA HIS A 473 13.89 18.39 15.45
C HIS A 473 12.91 17.22 15.31
N PRO A 474 13.35 16.01 14.91
CA PRO A 474 12.53 14.82 15.12
C PRO A 474 12.46 14.58 16.62
N GLU A 475 11.64 15.35 17.34
CA GLU A 475 11.20 14.97 18.67
C GLU A 475 10.44 13.67 18.54
N ALA A 476 10.79 12.75 19.43
CA ALA A 476 10.36 11.37 19.46
C ALA A 476 8.83 11.28 19.34
N THR A 477 8.39 10.29 18.55
CA THR A 477 7.16 9.51 18.80
C THR A 477 5.96 10.28 19.34
N SER A 478 5.04 10.59 18.43
CA SER A 478 3.59 10.76 18.63
C SER A 478 3.06 10.43 20.05
N PRO A 479 2.13 11.22 20.62
CA PRO A 479 1.45 10.97 21.91
C PRO A 479 0.48 9.76 21.90
N PHE A 480 0.74 8.77 21.03
CA PHE A 480 -0.05 7.55 20.87
C PHE A 480 0.81 6.28 20.78
N ASP A 481 2.09 6.35 21.13
CA ASP A 481 2.87 5.14 21.38
C ASP A 481 2.55 4.64 22.80
N PHE A 482 1.58 3.73 22.86
CA PHE A 482 1.41 2.86 24.03
C PHE A 482 2.66 1.99 24.16
N PRO A 483 3.36 2.00 25.31
CA PRO A 483 4.44 1.06 25.54
C PRO A 483 3.83 -0.34 25.67
N LEU A 484 4.16 -1.22 24.72
CA LEU A 484 4.05 -2.66 24.96
C LEU A 484 5.10 -3.01 26.02
N ALA A 485 4.65 -3.09 27.27
CA ALA A 485 5.43 -3.57 28.40
C ALA A 485 5.80 -5.04 28.17
N LEU A 486 7.06 -5.30 27.84
CA LEU A 486 7.71 -6.57 28.10
C LEU A 486 9.05 -6.32 28.78
N SER A 487 9.01 -6.46 30.10
CA SER A 487 10.07 -6.91 31.01
C SER A 487 11.52 -6.51 30.69
N ARG A 488 12.03 -5.52 31.43
CA ARG A 488 13.47 -5.41 31.68
C ARG A 488 13.71 -4.96 33.11
N ALA A 489 14.54 -5.73 33.81
CA ALA A 489 14.91 -5.58 35.22
C ALA A 489 15.51 -4.20 35.54
N PRO A 490 15.37 -3.72 36.79
CA PRO A 490 15.91 -2.42 37.19
C PRO A 490 17.44 -2.51 37.26
N SER A 491 18.11 -1.73 36.41
CA SER A 491 19.54 -1.44 36.56
C SER A 491 19.65 0.05 36.90
N GLU A 492 20.14 0.35 38.10
CA GLU A 492 20.51 1.69 38.51
C GLU A 492 21.80 2.07 37.75
N ASP A 493 21.69 2.90 36.72
CA ASP A 493 22.84 3.63 36.18
C ASP A 493 22.38 4.93 35.51
N THR A 494 22.45 6.02 36.28
CA THR A 494 22.27 7.40 35.83
C THR A 494 23.43 7.80 34.92
N THR A 495 23.29 7.55 33.62
CA THR A 495 24.09 8.22 32.58
C THR A 495 23.22 9.25 31.85
N PRO A 496 23.65 10.52 31.73
CA PRO A 496 22.90 11.52 30.99
C PRO A 496 22.89 11.14 29.51
N GLN A 497 21.69 10.92 28.99
CA GLN A 497 21.44 10.68 27.56
C GLN A 497 21.99 11.85 26.74
N PRO A 498 22.89 11.64 25.77
CA PRO A 498 23.42 12.72 24.96
C PRO A 498 22.31 13.29 24.09
N THR A 499 21.96 14.55 24.32
CA THR A 499 21.14 15.36 23.41
C THR A 499 21.77 15.33 22.02
N PRO A 500 21.02 14.99 20.96
CA PRO A 500 21.54 15.06 19.60
C PRO A 500 21.94 16.52 19.28
N PRO A 501 22.99 16.73 18.48
CA PRO A 501 23.41 18.09 18.11
C PRO A 501 22.30 18.80 17.32
N PRO A 502 22.11 20.12 17.51
CA PRO A 502 21.15 20.89 16.74
C PRO A 502 21.53 20.88 15.26
N VAL A 503 20.55 20.63 14.38
CA VAL A 503 20.74 20.70 12.93
C VAL A 503 21.12 22.15 12.55
N PRO A 504 22.18 22.37 11.75
CA PRO A 504 22.59 23.71 11.36
C PRO A 504 21.49 24.44 10.59
N ARG A 505 21.29 25.71 10.93
CA ARG A 505 20.34 26.61 10.28
C ARG A 505 20.91 27.02 8.92
N LEU A 506 20.09 27.02 7.86
CA LEU A 506 20.44 27.78 6.67
C LEU A 506 20.46 29.27 7.06
N THR A 507 21.59 29.93 6.83
CA THR A 507 21.67 31.38 6.96
C THR A 507 20.79 32.03 5.88
N GLN A 508 20.33 33.26 6.10
CA GLN A 508 19.56 34.01 5.10
C GLN A 508 20.28 34.07 3.74
N THR A 509 21.60 34.22 3.77
CA THR A 509 22.45 34.25 2.58
C THR A 509 22.41 32.92 1.85
N GLU A 510 22.43 31.78 2.55
CA GLU A 510 22.28 30.45 1.96
C GLU A 510 20.87 30.25 1.38
N ALA A 511 19.81 30.63 2.10
CA ALA A 511 18.43 30.55 1.59
C ALA A 511 18.26 31.34 0.29
N MET A 512 18.83 32.56 0.23
CA MET A 512 18.82 33.36 -1.00
C MET A 512 19.68 32.78 -2.11
N GLN A 513 20.81 32.14 -1.80
CA GLN A 513 21.62 31.46 -2.81
C GLN A 513 20.84 30.28 -3.43
N VAL A 514 20.10 29.52 -2.63
CA VAL A 514 19.25 28.42 -3.12
C VAL A 514 18.08 28.96 -3.94
N LEU A 515 17.39 30.01 -3.50
CA LEU A 515 16.34 30.67 -4.30
C LEU A 515 16.88 31.17 -5.65
N ARG A 516 18.03 31.86 -5.64
CA ARG A 516 18.70 32.33 -6.87
C ARG A 516 19.11 31.16 -7.77
N ARG A 517 19.44 30.00 -7.21
CA ARG A 517 19.76 28.79 -7.98
C ARG A 517 18.51 28.24 -8.66
N TYR A 518 17.39 28.15 -7.94
CA TYR A 518 16.10 27.73 -8.51
C TYR A 518 15.65 28.68 -9.62
N ALA A 519 15.66 29.99 -9.36
CA ALA A 519 15.32 31.01 -10.34
C ALA A 519 16.21 30.95 -11.59
N ARG A 520 17.54 30.80 -11.42
CA ARG A 520 18.48 30.63 -12.55
C ARG A 520 18.17 29.38 -13.39
N SER A 521 17.83 28.26 -12.74
CA SER A 521 17.45 27.04 -13.46
C SER A 521 16.15 27.24 -14.25
N LEU A 522 15.13 27.82 -13.64
CA LEU A 522 13.87 28.16 -14.32
C LEU A 522 14.10 29.09 -15.52
N ARG A 523 14.91 30.14 -15.32
CA ARG A 523 15.27 31.10 -16.37
C ARG A 523 16.02 30.46 -17.53
N ALA A 524 16.99 29.56 -17.24
CA ALA A 524 17.73 28.83 -18.27
C ALA A 524 16.81 28.00 -19.18
N HIS A 525 15.68 27.52 -18.65
CA HIS A 525 14.67 26.75 -19.37
C HIS A 525 13.51 27.58 -19.94
N ARG A 526 13.59 28.92 -19.83
CA ARG A 526 12.59 29.91 -20.26
C ARG A 526 11.24 29.79 -19.52
N LEU A 527 11.30 29.49 -18.23
CA LEU A 527 10.14 29.29 -17.35
C LEU A 527 9.82 30.55 -16.52
N TYR A 528 9.64 31.70 -17.17
CA TYR A 528 9.56 33.00 -16.50
C TYR A 528 8.35 33.14 -15.56
N LEU A 529 7.18 32.58 -15.91
CA LEU A 529 6.00 32.62 -15.03
C LEU A 529 6.21 31.85 -13.73
N LEU A 530 6.93 30.73 -13.81
CA LEU A 530 7.31 29.94 -12.63
C LEU A 530 8.36 30.67 -11.81
N GLU A 531 9.31 31.34 -12.45
CA GLU A 531 10.28 32.19 -11.78
C GLU A 531 9.59 33.34 -11.01
N ALA A 532 8.65 34.06 -11.64
CA ALA A 532 7.90 35.12 -10.99
C ALA A 532 7.05 34.59 -9.82
N SER A 533 6.39 33.44 -9.99
CA SER A 533 5.65 32.76 -8.91
C SER A 533 6.56 32.38 -7.74
N LEU A 534 7.78 31.88 -8.00
CA LEU A 534 8.76 31.55 -6.96
C LEU A 534 9.15 32.78 -6.14
N TRP A 535 9.48 33.89 -6.81
CA TRP A 535 9.84 35.14 -6.12
C TRP A 535 8.68 35.74 -5.35
N GLY A 536 7.48 35.79 -5.95
CA GLY A 536 6.28 36.30 -5.29
C GLY A 536 5.90 35.48 -4.06
N ASN A 537 6.07 34.16 -4.11
CA ASN A 537 5.82 33.27 -2.97
C ASN A 537 6.84 33.49 -1.84
N ALA A 538 8.12 33.60 -2.18
CA ALA A 538 9.18 33.91 -1.22
C ALA A 538 8.94 35.24 -0.51
N LEU A 539 8.61 36.30 -1.26
CA LEU A 539 8.30 37.61 -0.70
C LEU A 539 7.12 37.53 0.27
N ARG A 540 6.01 36.90 -0.16
CA ARG A 540 4.81 36.76 0.67
C ARG A 540 5.07 36.00 1.97
N GLN A 541 5.86 34.93 1.93
CA GLN A 541 6.17 34.16 3.13
C GLN A 541 6.98 34.98 4.14
N ILE A 542 7.89 35.83 3.67
CA ILE A 542 8.65 36.74 4.55
C ILE A 542 7.77 37.85 5.10
N GLU A 543 6.89 38.42 4.27
CA GLU A 543 5.91 39.40 4.73
C GLU A 543 4.96 38.81 5.78
N ASP A 544 4.50 37.58 5.59
CA ASP A 544 3.68 36.86 6.57
C ASP A 544 4.43 36.66 7.90
N VAL A 545 5.73 36.32 7.85
CA VAL A 545 6.58 36.18 9.06
C VAL A 545 6.75 37.53 9.78
N ILE A 546 6.99 38.62 9.04
CA ILE A 546 7.12 39.98 9.58
C ILE A 546 5.80 40.44 10.21
N LEU A 547 4.67 40.26 9.52
CA LEU A 547 3.35 40.71 9.96
C LEU A 547 2.79 39.92 11.14
N THR A 548 3.05 38.62 11.20
CA THR A 548 2.54 37.77 12.30
C THR A 548 3.46 37.79 13.54
N GLY A 549 4.60 38.48 13.47
CA GLY A 549 5.54 38.63 14.59
C GLY A 549 6.05 37.30 15.16
N GLY A 550 6.00 36.22 14.37
CA GLY A 550 6.29 34.85 14.83
C GLY A 550 5.31 34.29 15.89
N LEU A 551 4.21 34.99 16.23
CA LEU A 551 3.27 34.59 17.29
C LEU A 551 2.33 33.43 16.87
N GLY A 552 2.36 33.02 15.61
CA GLY A 552 1.59 31.90 15.06
C GLY A 552 2.34 30.56 15.06
N GLY A 553 2.91 30.15 16.18
CA GLY A 553 3.15 28.74 16.59
C GLY A 553 3.83 27.71 15.66
N ALA A 554 4.33 28.05 14.46
CA ALA A 554 4.88 27.07 13.50
C ALA A 554 6.17 27.52 12.79
N TYR A 555 6.71 28.70 13.10
CA TYR A 555 7.89 29.24 12.42
C TYR A 555 8.96 29.66 13.44
N PRO A 556 10.00 28.83 13.70
CA PRO A 556 11.02 29.09 14.71
C PRO A 556 12.09 30.09 14.24
N PHE A 557 11.76 30.99 13.31
CA PHE A 557 12.73 31.93 12.73
C PHE A 557 13.19 33.02 13.70
N LEU A 558 12.57 33.14 14.88
CA LEU A 558 12.92 34.18 15.84
C LEU A 558 13.50 33.58 17.12
N PRO A 559 14.82 33.75 17.37
CA PRO A 559 15.29 33.91 18.73
C PRO A 559 14.48 35.03 19.37
N ARG A 560 13.99 34.76 20.58
CA ARG A 560 13.28 35.73 21.41
C ARG A 560 14.17 37.00 21.55
N ARG A 561 13.76 38.10 20.91
CA ARG A 561 14.32 39.47 21.03
C ARG A 561 15.83 39.63 20.75
N GLY A 562 16.17 39.87 19.49
CA GLY A 562 17.36 40.65 19.10
C GLY A 562 16.97 41.61 17.97
N ALA A 563 17.37 42.88 18.03
CA ALA A 563 17.04 43.89 17.00
C ALA A 563 17.63 43.52 15.62
N GLU A 564 18.74 42.79 15.62
CA GLU A 564 19.48 42.35 14.42
C GLU A 564 18.64 41.42 13.51
N ALA A 565 17.83 40.53 14.08
CA ALA A 565 17.00 39.60 13.29
C ALA A 565 15.88 40.32 12.50
N GLY A 566 15.47 41.51 12.92
CA GLY A 566 14.50 42.34 12.20
C GLY A 566 15.13 43.04 10.99
N GLU A 567 16.35 43.56 11.14
CA GLU A 567 17.09 44.23 10.06
C GLU A 567 17.41 43.24 8.92
N ASP A 568 17.80 42.03 9.28
CA ASP A 568 18.08 40.93 8.34
C ASP A 568 16.86 40.56 7.47
N LEU A 569 15.68 40.39 8.08
CA LEU A 569 14.43 40.11 7.35
C LEU A 569 13.99 41.28 6.46
N HIS A 570 14.22 42.52 6.89
CA HIS A 570 13.94 43.70 6.05
C HIS A 570 14.88 43.78 4.84
N ALA A 571 16.17 43.52 5.00
CA ALA A 571 17.11 43.44 3.88
C ALA A 571 16.74 42.30 2.90
N LEU A 572 16.29 41.16 3.42
CA LEU A 572 15.77 40.05 2.59
C LEU A 572 14.56 40.48 1.77
N ARG A 573 13.62 41.17 2.42
CA ARG A 573 12.42 41.69 1.80
C ARG A 573 12.75 42.68 0.69
N GLU A 574 13.65 43.64 0.92
CA GLU A 574 14.08 44.61 -0.09
C GLU A 574 14.69 43.91 -1.32
N GLU A 575 15.54 42.91 -1.11
CA GLU A 575 16.10 42.14 -2.23
C GLU A 575 15.00 41.43 -3.01
N LEU A 576 14.04 40.79 -2.33
CA LEU A 576 12.94 40.07 -2.98
C LEU A 576 11.98 40.99 -3.73
N VAL A 577 11.68 42.18 -3.20
CA VAL A 577 10.91 43.21 -3.92
C VAL A 577 11.59 43.56 -5.23
N GLY A 578 12.90 43.86 -5.20
CA GLY A 578 13.65 44.15 -6.42
C GLY A 578 13.68 42.99 -7.43
N ARG A 579 13.58 41.73 -6.97
CA ARG A 579 13.47 40.55 -7.85
C ARG A 579 12.08 40.39 -8.46
N VAL A 580 11.03 40.64 -7.67
CA VAL A 580 9.63 40.57 -8.13
C VAL A 580 9.34 41.68 -9.15
N GLU A 581 9.87 42.89 -8.93
CA GLU A 581 9.70 44.02 -9.88
C GLU A 581 10.48 43.82 -11.18
N GLY A 582 11.58 43.06 -11.15
CA GLY A 582 12.41 42.78 -12.31
C GLY A 582 12.07 41.49 -13.07
N ALA A 583 11.16 40.66 -12.56
CA ALA A 583 10.70 39.40 -13.15
C ALA A 583 9.37 39.58 -13.88
#